data_AF-A0A060C0L4-F1
#
_entry.id   AF-A0A060C0L4-F1
#
_cell.length_a   1.000
_cell.length_b   1.000
_cell.length_c   1.000
_cell.angle_alpha   90.00
_cell.angle_beta   90.00
_cell.angle_gamma   90.00
#
_symmetry.space_group_name_H-M   'P 1'
#
loop_
_entity.id
_entity.type
_entity.pdbx_description
1 polymer ?
#
loop_
_entity_poly.entity_id
_entity_poly.type
_entity_poly.pdbx_seq_one_letter_code
_entity_poly.pdbx_strand_id
1 'polypeptide(L)'
;FPNQPQVMNYLGYSWIDMNMNLQEGMDLIRKAVELRPSDGYIVDSLGWAHYRLGEYEDAVRELERAVSLKPDDPVLNDHLGDAYWRVGRRLEATFQWSHARDMKPRAGHSGRGREEAEGGPSAVQDDAVAIQPEVAPAPRPCPTPSRPTPEQRSEA
;
A
#
# COMPACT_ATOMS: atom_id res chain seq x y z
N PHE A 1 -13.40 23.49 -13.07
CA PHE A 1 -14.36 22.38 -13.06
C PHE A 1 -14.22 21.54 -11.79
N PRO A 2 -14.58 22.07 -10.60
CA PRO A 2 -14.24 21.42 -9.33
C PRO A 2 -15.15 20.23 -8.94
N ASN A 3 -16.23 19.94 -9.68
CA ASN A 3 -17.25 18.94 -9.30
C ASN A 3 -17.39 17.76 -10.29
N GLN A 4 -16.32 17.37 -10.99
CA GLN A 4 -16.36 16.18 -11.84
C GLN A 4 -16.01 14.93 -11.01
N PRO A 5 -16.89 13.93 -10.92
CA PRO A 5 -16.67 12.74 -10.08
C PRO A 5 -15.37 12.00 -10.40
N GLN A 6 -14.99 11.91 -11.67
CA GLN A 6 -13.77 11.24 -12.10
C GLN A 6 -12.51 11.97 -11.62
N VAL A 7 -12.54 13.31 -11.62
CA VAL A 7 -11.41 14.13 -11.15
C VAL A 7 -11.28 14.03 -9.63
N MET A 8 -12.41 14.05 -8.91
CA MET A 8 -12.45 13.83 -7.46
C MET A 8 -11.90 12.44 -7.11
N ASN A 9 -12.36 11.40 -7.81
CA ASN A 9 -11.90 10.03 -7.63
C ASN A 9 -10.39 9.92 -7.85
N TYR A 10 -9.91 10.39 -9.00
CA TYR A 10 -8.50 10.30 -9.35
C TYR A 10 -7.60 11.04 -8.36
N LEU A 11 -7.95 12.28 -7.99
CA LEU A 11 -7.17 13.08 -7.05
C LEU A 11 -7.17 12.45 -5.66
N GLY A 12 -8.36 12.09 -5.14
CA GLY A 12 -8.48 11.49 -3.83
C GLY A 12 -7.76 10.16 -3.74
N TYR A 13 -7.88 9.32 -4.77
CA TYR A 13 -7.16 8.05 -4.86
C TYR A 13 -5.65 8.26 -4.89
N SER A 14 -5.17 9.18 -5.70
CA SER A 14 -3.73 9.48 -5.82
C SER A 14 -3.14 9.95 -4.48
N TRP A 15 -3.88 10.76 -3.72
CA TRP A 15 -3.46 11.18 -2.38
C TRP A 15 -3.34 10.01 -1.40
N ILE A 16 -4.35 9.14 -1.37
CA ILE A 16 -4.31 7.93 -0.52
C ILE A 16 -3.17 7.00 -0.93
N ASP A 17 -2.97 6.81 -2.23
CA ASP A 17 -1.89 5.98 -2.78
C ASP A 17 -0.50 6.51 -2.39
N MET A 18 -0.32 7.82 -2.41
CA MET A 18 0.91 8.50 -1.99
C MET A 18 1.04 8.65 -0.45
N ASN A 19 0.07 8.14 0.32
CA ASN A 19 -0.02 8.31 1.76
C ASN A 19 -0.01 9.79 2.21
N MET A 20 -0.69 10.65 1.47
CA MET A 20 -0.81 12.09 1.70
C MET A 20 -2.28 12.50 1.81
N ASN A 21 -2.60 13.54 2.60
CA ASN A 21 -3.95 14.11 2.69
C ASN A 21 -5.06 13.05 2.81
N LEU A 22 -4.86 12.03 3.65
CA LEU A 22 -5.67 10.81 3.65
C LEU A 22 -7.16 11.10 3.89
N GLN A 23 -7.45 12.01 4.81
CA GLN A 23 -8.80 12.41 5.16
C GLN A 23 -9.48 13.12 3.98
N GLU A 24 -8.84 14.14 3.40
CA GLU A 24 -9.35 14.88 2.26
C GLU A 24 -9.48 13.98 1.02
N GLY A 25 -8.53 13.06 0.84
CA GLY A 25 -8.56 12.05 -0.23
C GLY A 25 -9.78 11.16 -0.11
N MET A 26 -10.05 10.64 1.09
CA MET A 26 -11.26 9.85 1.35
C MET A 26 -12.54 10.64 1.11
N ASP A 27 -12.59 11.90 1.54
CA ASP A 27 -13.78 12.74 1.35
C ASP A 27 -14.03 13.05 -0.14
N LEU A 28 -12.98 13.21 -0.94
CA LEU A 28 -13.08 13.35 -2.39
C LEU A 28 -13.64 12.08 -3.05
N ILE A 29 -13.14 10.90 -2.68
CA ILE A 29 -13.62 9.63 -3.25
C ILE A 29 -15.07 9.36 -2.82
N ARG A 30 -15.42 9.56 -1.55
CA ARG A 30 -16.81 9.42 -1.06
C ARG A 30 -17.76 10.31 -1.85
N LYS A 31 -17.40 11.58 -2.05
CA LYS A 31 -18.20 12.51 -2.87
C LYS A 31 -18.29 12.06 -4.33
N ALA A 32 -17.24 11.47 -4.89
CA ALA A 32 -17.29 10.90 -6.24
C ALA A 32 -18.29 9.73 -6.32
N VAL A 33 -18.31 8.85 -5.32
CA VAL A 33 -19.28 7.74 -5.20
C VAL A 33 -20.70 8.26 -5.03
N GLU A 34 -20.92 9.28 -4.19
CA GLU A 34 -22.25 9.90 -4.03
C GLU A 34 -22.80 10.46 -5.34
N LEU A 35 -21.93 11.06 -6.16
CA LEU A 35 -22.31 11.62 -7.46
C LEU A 35 -22.53 10.52 -8.52
N ARG A 36 -21.82 9.40 -8.45
CA ARG A 36 -21.90 8.27 -9.40
C ARG A 36 -21.99 6.92 -8.67
N PRO A 37 -23.08 6.63 -7.96
CA PRO A 37 -23.18 5.44 -7.11
C PRO A 37 -23.27 4.11 -7.88
N SER A 38 -23.53 4.16 -9.19
CA SER A 38 -23.59 2.99 -10.07
C SER A 38 -22.34 2.82 -10.95
N ASP A 39 -21.33 3.67 -10.79
CA ASP A 39 -20.06 3.50 -11.50
C ASP A 39 -19.13 2.57 -10.72
N GLY A 40 -19.10 1.29 -11.15
CA GLY A 40 -18.29 0.26 -10.51
C GLY A 40 -16.82 0.63 -10.30
N TYR A 41 -16.20 1.46 -11.16
CA TYR A 41 -14.79 1.85 -10.99
C TYR A 41 -14.57 2.88 -9.89
N ILE A 42 -15.54 3.79 -9.69
CA ILE A 42 -15.47 4.80 -8.63
C ILE A 42 -15.79 4.15 -7.28
N VAL A 43 -16.75 3.22 -7.25
CA VAL A 43 -17.03 2.40 -6.06
C VAL A 43 -15.82 1.51 -5.72
N ASP A 44 -15.18 0.90 -6.71
CA ASP A 44 -13.93 0.13 -6.52
C ASP A 44 -12.82 0.99 -5.92
N SER A 45 -12.64 2.21 -6.41
CA SER A 45 -11.64 3.14 -5.87
C SER A 45 -11.87 3.46 -4.38
N LEU A 46 -13.13 3.55 -3.93
CA LEU A 46 -13.46 3.70 -2.50
C LEU A 46 -13.12 2.45 -1.70
N GLY A 47 -13.48 1.27 -2.23
CA GLY A 47 -13.15 0.01 -1.58
C GLY A 47 -11.65 -0.24 -1.48
N TRP A 48 -10.90 0.06 -2.54
CA TRP A 48 -9.45 -0.05 -2.55
C TRP A 48 -8.77 0.99 -1.65
N ALA A 49 -9.33 2.20 -1.55
CA ALA A 49 -8.87 3.19 -0.58
C ALA A 49 -9.01 2.69 0.87
N HIS A 50 -10.16 2.12 1.24
CA HIS A 50 -10.34 1.46 2.54
C HIS A 50 -9.32 0.32 2.75
N TYR A 51 -9.05 -0.49 1.72
CA TYR A 51 -8.05 -1.56 1.79
C TYR A 51 -6.65 -1.02 2.13
N ARG A 52 -6.26 0.08 1.48
CA ARG A 52 -4.96 0.74 1.68
C ARG A 52 -4.82 1.33 3.08
N LEU A 53 -5.91 1.82 3.65
CA LEU A 53 -5.96 2.34 5.02
C LEU A 53 -6.06 1.23 6.09
N GLY A 54 -6.16 -0.04 5.68
CA GLY A 54 -6.28 -1.18 6.59
C GLY A 54 -7.70 -1.45 7.09
N GLU A 55 -8.69 -0.74 6.53
CA GLU A 55 -10.11 -0.85 6.88
C GLU A 55 -10.74 -1.99 6.05
N TYR A 56 -10.29 -3.22 6.28
CA TYR A 56 -10.56 -4.34 5.36
C TYR A 56 -12.03 -4.74 5.29
N GLU A 57 -12.78 -4.65 6.38
CA GLU A 57 -14.22 -4.92 6.40
C GLU A 57 -14.99 -3.92 5.53
N ASP A 58 -14.57 -2.65 5.55
CA ASP A 58 -15.16 -1.59 4.74
C ASP A 58 -14.79 -1.75 3.26
N ALA A 59 -13.53 -2.13 3.01
CA ALA A 59 -13.06 -2.49 1.68
C ALA A 59 -13.90 -3.61 1.07
N VAL A 60 -14.14 -4.69 1.82
CA VAL A 60 -14.98 -5.81 1.35
C VAL A 60 -16.37 -5.32 0.95
N ARG A 61 -17.03 -4.50 1.76
CA ARG A 61 -18.39 -4.02 1.47
C ARG A 61 -18.47 -3.24 0.16
N GLU A 62 -17.55 -2.29 -0.06
CA GLU A 62 -17.56 -1.49 -1.29
C GLU A 62 -17.08 -2.28 -2.51
N LEU A 63 -16.10 -3.18 -2.35
CA LEU A 63 -15.62 -4.03 -3.45
C LEU A 63 -16.65 -5.07 -3.89
N GLU A 64 -17.41 -5.67 -2.95
CA GLU A 64 -18.55 -6.54 -3.29
C GLU A 64 -19.58 -5.77 -4.11
N ARG A 65 -19.85 -4.52 -3.75
CA ARG A 65 -20.73 -3.64 -4.51
C ARG A 65 -20.15 -3.30 -5.88
N ALA A 66 -18.86 -3.00 -5.99
CA ALA A 66 -18.20 -2.73 -7.27
C ALA A 66 -18.31 -3.92 -8.23
N VAL A 67 -18.00 -5.14 -7.76
CA VAL A 67 -18.17 -6.39 -8.53
C VAL A 67 -19.63 -6.62 -8.89
N SER A 68 -20.59 -6.30 -8.01
CA SER A 68 -22.01 -6.43 -8.36
C SER A 68 -22.45 -5.51 -9.52
N LEU A 69 -21.77 -4.37 -9.70
CA LEU A 69 -22.03 -3.42 -10.78
C LEU A 69 -21.34 -3.81 -12.09
N LYS A 70 -20.16 -4.45 -12.00
CA LYS A 70 -19.35 -4.90 -13.15
C LYS A 70 -18.74 -6.28 -12.85
N PRO A 71 -19.54 -7.35 -12.91
CA PRO A 71 -19.10 -8.68 -12.51
C PRO A 71 -18.04 -9.27 -13.45
N ASP A 72 -18.00 -8.80 -14.70
CA ASP A 72 -17.10 -9.25 -15.75
C ASP A 72 -15.76 -8.50 -15.81
N ASP A 73 -15.54 -7.54 -14.89
CA ASP A 73 -14.28 -6.81 -14.84
C ASP A 73 -13.23 -7.55 -13.99
N PRO A 74 -12.11 -8.01 -14.58
CA PRO A 74 -11.13 -8.80 -13.86
C PRO A 74 -10.33 -7.99 -12.84
N VAL A 75 -10.27 -6.66 -12.92
CA VAL A 75 -9.57 -5.83 -11.94
C VAL A 75 -10.38 -5.75 -10.65
N LEU A 76 -11.68 -5.47 -10.75
CA LEU A 76 -12.59 -5.42 -9.60
C LEU A 76 -12.62 -6.76 -8.84
N ASN A 77 -12.64 -7.87 -9.58
CA ASN A 77 -12.60 -9.20 -8.99
C ASN A 77 -11.23 -9.49 -8.30
N ASP A 78 -10.10 -9.01 -8.84
CA ASP A 78 -8.79 -9.18 -8.21
C ASP A 78 -8.70 -8.40 -6.89
N HIS A 79 -9.16 -7.14 -6.86
CA HIS A 79 -9.24 -6.32 -5.65
C HIS A 79 -10.14 -6.94 -4.57
N LEU A 80 -11.33 -7.45 -4.95
CA LEU A 80 -12.21 -8.13 -4.01
C LEU A 80 -11.56 -9.40 -3.44
N GLY A 81 -10.81 -10.14 -4.28
CA GLY A 81 -10.02 -11.28 -3.83
C GLY A 81 -8.99 -10.91 -2.76
N ASP A 82 -8.27 -9.81 -2.97
CA ASP A 82 -7.30 -9.28 -2.00
C ASP A 82 -7.98 -8.89 -0.68
N ALA A 83 -9.11 -8.19 -0.73
CA ALA A 83 -9.85 -7.78 0.46
C ALA A 83 -10.40 -8.99 1.24
N TYR A 84 -10.98 -9.98 0.56
CA TYR A 84 -11.39 -11.25 1.16
C TYR A 84 -10.22 -11.97 1.83
N TRP A 85 -9.04 -11.95 1.22
CA TRP A 85 -7.87 -12.54 1.84
C TRP A 85 -7.51 -11.82 3.15
N ARG A 86 -7.54 -10.49 3.19
CA ARG A 86 -7.19 -9.75 4.43
C ARG A 86 -8.14 -10.06 5.59
N VAL A 87 -9.42 -10.31 5.33
CA VAL A 87 -10.41 -10.68 6.36
C VAL A 87 -10.51 -12.18 6.62
N GLY A 88 -9.63 -13.01 6.04
CA GLY A 88 -9.60 -14.45 6.27
C GLY A 88 -10.62 -15.28 5.47
N ARG A 89 -11.37 -14.66 4.55
CA ARG A 89 -12.31 -15.30 3.62
C ARG A 89 -11.56 -15.96 2.44
N ARG A 90 -10.72 -16.95 2.78
CA ARG A 90 -9.73 -17.58 1.88
C ARG A 90 -10.37 -18.26 0.65
N LEU A 91 -11.51 -18.92 0.83
CA LEU A 91 -12.21 -19.61 -0.25
C LEU A 91 -12.78 -18.61 -1.25
N GLU A 92 -13.46 -17.56 -0.76
CA GLU A 92 -13.99 -16.53 -1.65
C GLU A 92 -12.87 -15.76 -2.35
N ALA A 93 -11.76 -15.47 -1.66
CA ALA A 93 -10.58 -14.84 -2.28
C ALA A 93 -10.06 -15.66 -3.48
N THR A 94 -9.85 -16.96 -3.26
CA THR A 94 -9.34 -17.87 -4.29
C THR A 94 -10.31 -17.98 -5.48
N PHE A 95 -11.61 -17.99 -5.20
CA PHE A 95 -12.63 -17.96 -6.24
C PHE A 95 -12.54 -16.68 -7.09
N GLN A 96 -12.49 -15.50 -6.46
CA GLN A 96 -12.46 -14.24 -7.20
C GLN A 96 -11.20 -14.06 -8.05
N TRP A 97 -10.03 -14.44 -7.53
CA TRP A 97 -8.80 -14.42 -8.33
C TRP A 97 -8.84 -15.41 -9.50
N SER A 98 -9.41 -16.59 -9.30
CA SER A 98 -9.57 -17.58 -10.38
C SER A 98 -10.50 -17.02 -11.46
N HIS A 99 -11.62 -16.43 -11.06
CA HIS A 99 -12.57 -15.80 -11.96
C HIS A 99 -11.93 -14.65 -12.76
N ALA A 100 -11.21 -13.75 -12.08
CA ALA A 100 -10.48 -12.65 -12.71
C ALA A 100 -9.45 -13.13 -13.76
N ARG A 101 -8.74 -14.24 -13.46
CA ARG A 101 -7.77 -14.83 -14.39
C ARG A 101 -8.44 -15.38 -15.64
N ASP A 102 -9.57 -16.07 -15.48
CA ASP A 102 -10.27 -16.72 -16.59
C ASP A 102 -10.90 -15.69 -17.56
N MET A 103 -11.18 -14.48 -17.07
CA MET A 103 -11.72 -13.36 -17.86
C MET A 103 -10.66 -12.57 -18.65
N LYS A 104 -9.35 -12.82 -18.48
CA LYS A 104 -8.30 -12.25 -19.32
C LYS A 104 -7.88 -13.26 -20.40
N PRO A 105 -8.42 -13.22 -21.65
CA PRO A 105 -7.90 -14.07 -22.71
C PRO A 105 -6.49 -13.60 -23.07
N ARG A 106 -5.52 -14.49 -22.89
CA ARG A 106 -4.09 -14.23 -23.09
C ARG A 106 -3.79 -13.92 -24.56
N ALA A 107 -3.44 -12.66 -24.86
CA ALA A 107 -2.52 -12.38 -25.96
C ALA A 107 -1.10 -12.75 -25.49
N GLY A 108 -0.54 -13.83 -26.03
CA GLY A 108 0.90 -14.15 -26.06
C GLY A 108 1.70 -14.06 -24.75
N HIS A 109 1.92 -15.19 -24.09
CA HIS A 109 3.09 -15.49 -23.23
C HIS A 109 3.67 -14.39 -22.32
N SER A 110 3.22 -14.38 -21.06
CA SER A 110 4.09 -14.81 -19.95
C SER A 110 3.26 -15.35 -18.79
N GLY A 111 3.48 -16.60 -18.41
CA GLY A 111 2.86 -17.17 -17.22
C GLY A 111 3.48 -16.54 -15.99
N ARG A 112 2.73 -15.72 -15.26
CA ARG A 112 2.79 -15.80 -13.81
C ARG A 112 1.78 -16.86 -13.40
N GLY A 113 2.24 -18.11 -13.37
CA GLY A 113 1.66 -19.03 -12.40
C GLY A 113 1.89 -18.37 -11.05
N ARG A 114 0.84 -17.88 -10.39
CA ARG A 114 0.86 -17.64 -8.95
C ARG A 114 0.95 -19.04 -8.32
N GLU A 115 2.14 -19.60 -8.35
CA GLU A 115 2.56 -20.67 -7.44
C GLU A 115 2.55 -20.02 -6.07
N GLU A 116 1.50 -20.31 -5.29
CA GLU A 116 1.41 -20.15 -3.83
C GLU A 116 -0.08 -20.15 -3.44
N ALA A 117 -0.69 -21.34 -3.45
CA ALA A 117 -1.92 -21.57 -2.69
C ALA A 117 -1.70 -21.48 -1.15
N GLU A 118 -0.51 -21.05 -0.70
CA GLU A 118 -0.15 -20.84 0.71
C GLU A 118 0.54 -19.49 0.98
N GLY A 119 0.61 -18.58 0.01
CA GLY A 119 1.23 -17.25 0.15
C GLY A 119 0.22 -16.16 -0.22
N GLY A 120 -0.11 -15.29 0.73
CA GLY A 120 -1.07 -14.20 0.51
C GLY A 120 -0.66 -13.19 -0.56
N PRO A 121 -1.52 -12.21 -0.89
CA PRO A 121 -1.28 -11.28 -1.97
C PRO A 121 0.05 -10.56 -1.74
N SER A 122 0.88 -10.55 -2.79
CA SER A 122 2.12 -9.80 -2.86
C SER A 122 1.84 -8.36 -2.45
N ALA A 123 2.37 -7.97 -1.29
CA ALA A 123 2.51 -6.57 -0.95
C ALA A 123 3.14 -5.86 -2.14
N VAL A 124 2.54 -4.76 -2.55
CA VAL A 124 3.27 -3.73 -3.28
C VAL A 124 4.52 -3.48 -2.43
N GLN A 125 5.71 -3.70 -3.00
CA GLN A 125 6.94 -3.32 -2.33
C GLN A 125 6.90 -1.80 -2.24
N ASP A 126 6.38 -1.28 -1.13
CA ASP A 126 6.69 0.05 -0.67
C ASP A 126 8.17 0.03 -0.32
N ASP A 127 9.03 0.26 -1.31
CA ASP A 127 10.42 0.66 -1.10
C ASP A 127 10.43 2.08 -0.52
N ALA A 128 9.85 2.23 0.67
CA ALA A 128 10.20 3.28 1.59
C ALA A 128 11.62 2.96 2.07
N VAL A 129 12.61 3.50 1.37
CA VAL A 129 13.98 3.61 1.87
C VAL A 129 13.91 4.28 3.24
N ALA A 130 14.02 3.47 4.28
CA ALA A 130 14.20 3.94 5.64
C ALA A 130 15.56 4.65 5.72
N ILE A 131 15.57 5.96 5.49
CA ILE A 131 16.69 6.80 5.88
C ILE A 131 16.65 6.86 7.41
N GLN A 132 17.46 6.02 8.05
CA GLN A 132 17.82 6.21 9.44
C GLN A 132 18.56 7.54 9.55
N PRO A 133 18.22 8.45 10.48
CA PRO A 133 19.08 9.58 10.76
C PRO A 133 20.34 9.04 11.44
N GLU A 134 21.44 8.99 10.68
CA GLU A 134 22.76 8.68 11.22
C GLU A 134 23.15 9.79 12.21
N VAL A 135 23.06 9.49 13.50
CA VAL A 135 23.52 10.38 14.57
C VAL A 135 25.04 10.36 14.53
N ALA A 136 25.65 11.50 14.19
CA ALA A 136 27.09 11.65 14.14
C ALA A 136 27.76 11.23 15.46
N PRO A 137 28.88 10.47 15.44
CA PRO A 137 29.57 10.08 16.65
C PRO A 137 30.25 11.30 17.30
N ALA A 138 30.21 11.37 18.63
CA ALA A 138 30.80 12.43 19.43
C ALA A 138 32.32 12.60 19.16
N PRO A 139 32.86 13.83 19.21
CA PRO A 139 34.28 14.07 18.99
C PRO A 139 35.14 13.44 20.10
N ARG A 140 36.25 12.84 19.69
CA ARG A 140 37.24 12.22 20.59
C ARG A 140 37.87 13.27 21.53
N PRO A 141 38.13 12.95 22.81
CA PRO A 141 38.82 13.87 23.70
C PRO A 141 40.30 14.05 23.28
N CYS A 142 40.78 15.30 23.34
CA CYS A 142 42.17 15.66 23.06
C CYS A 142 43.16 14.92 23.99
N PRO A 143 44.33 14.50 23.50
CA PRO A 143 45.38 13.97 24.35
C PRO A 143 46.02 15.09 25.18
N THR A 144 46.11 14.89 26.49
CA THR A 144 46.87 15.76 27.40
C THR A 144 48.37 15.48 27.26
N PRO A 145 49.25 16.50 27.29
CA PRO A 145 50.68 16.29 27.22
C PRO A 145 51.21 15.72 28.55
N SER A 146 51.96 14.62 28.46
CA SER A 146 52.68 14.00 29.57
C SER A 146 53.81 14.90 30.07
N ARG A 147 53.85 15.12 31.39
CA ARG A 147 54.91 15.84 32.11
C ARG A 147 56.19 15.00 32.18
N PRO A 148 57.40 15.55 31.97
CA PRO A 148 58.62 14.78 32.11
C PRO A 148 58.98 14.55 33.58
N THR A 149 59.48 13.36 33.89
CA THR A 149 60.05 12.95 35.19
C THR A 149 61.44 13.54 35.39
N PRO A 150 61.81 13.96 36.62
CA PRO A 150 63.16 14.40 36.90
C PRO A 150 64.12 13.22 37.09
N GLU A 151 65.26 13.34 36.44
CA GLU A 151 66.45 12.49 36.46
C GLU A 151 67.00 12.33 37.89
N GLN A 152 67.19 11.09 38.34
CA GLN A 152 67.87 10.82 39.61
C GLN A 152 69.38 10.99 39.43
N ARG A 153 69.95 11.97 40.15
CA ARG A 153 71.40 12.13 40.30
C ARG A 153 71.97 10.98 41.14
N SER A 154 73.05 10.43 40.62
CA SER A 154 73.97 9.49 41.25
C SER A 154 74.85 10.20 42.29
N GLU A 155 75.09 9.57 43.44
CA GLU A 155 76.22 9.72 44.37
C GLU A 155 76.15 8.47 45.29
N ALA A 156 77.05 7.50 45.14
CA ALA A 156 78.41 7.41 45.69
C ALA A 156 78.43 7.16 47.21
#